data_AF-G5QWN9-F1
#
_entry.id   AF-G5QWN9-F1
#
_cell.length_a   1.000
_cell.length_b   1.000
_cell.length_c   1.000
_cell.angle_alpha   90.00
_cell.angle_beta   90.00
_cell.angle_gamma   90.00
#
_symmetry.space_group_name_H-M   'P 1'
#
loop_
_entity.id
_entity.type
_entity.pdbx_description
1 polymer ?
#
loop_
_entity_poly.entity_id
_entity_poly.type
_entity_poly.pdbx_seq_one_letter_code
_entity_poly.pdbx_strand_id
1 'polypeptide(L)'
;MMIGLRPAFSTMLFLLLLTGGVYPLLTTALGQWWFPWQANGSLIHKDNVIRGSALIGQSFTAAGYFHGRPSATADTPYNPLASGGSNLAASNPELDAQIQSRVAALRADYLKYDNIARYAPLTPRRVPRFRLSWRRPRQAGWIII
;
A
#
# COMPACT_ATOMS: atom_id res chain seq x y z
N MET A 1 -15.85 52.41 13.95
CA MET A 1 -15.37 51.11 14.49
C MET A 1 -16.42 50.06 14.13
N MET A 2 -16.03 48.93 13.53
CA MET A 2 -16.88 47.75 13.19
C MET A 2 -17.79 47.78 11.93
N ILE A 3 -17.34 48.35 10.80
CA ILE A 3 -18.00 48.12 9.49
C ILE A 3 -17.38 46.89 8.82
N GLY A 4 -18.19 45.89 8.49
CA GLY A 4 -17.78 44.68 7.75
C GLY A 4 -17.76 43.36 8.53
N LEU A 5 -17.94 43.37 9.85
CA LEU A 5 -17.89 42.14 10.65
C LEU A 5 -19.03 41.17 10.33
N ARG A 6 -20.27 41.67 10.15
CA ARG A 6 -21.42 40.84 9.79
C ARG A 6 -21.23 40.08 8.48
N PRO A 7 -20.89 40.72 7.34
CA PRO A 7 -20.65 39.97 6.10
C PRO A 7 -19.42 39.05 6.17
N ALA A 8 -18.36 39.43 6.90
CA ALA A 8 -17.19 38.57 7.07
C ALA A 8 -17.53 37.26 7.80
N PHE A 9 -18.21 37.34 8.95
CA PHE A 9 -18.64 36.15 9.71
C PHE A 9 -19.69 35.34 8.96
N SER A 10 -20.62 35.99 8.26
CA SER A 10 -21.64 35.30 7.45
C SER A 10 -21.01 34.49 6.32
N THR A 11 -20.08 35.08 5.57
CA THR A 11 -19.40 34.38 4.47
C THR A 11 -18.50 33.26 5.01
N MET A 12 -17.81 33.48 6.13
CA MET A 12 -17.03 32.44 6.80
C MET A 12 -17.90 31.25 7.21
N LEU A 13 -19.02 31.50 7.89
CA LEU A 13 -19.92 30.44 8.35
C LEU A 13 -20.57 29.73 7.16
N PHE A 14 -20.97 30.47 6.13
CA PHE A 14 -21.52 29.88 4.90
C PHE A 14 -20.52 28.93 4.25
N LEU A 15 -19.27 29.35 4.04
CA LEU A 15 -18.24 28.52 3.43
C LEU A 15 -17.84 27.33 4.31
N LEU A 16 -17.83 27.50 5.65
CA LEU A 16 -17.59 26.42 6.59
C LEU A 16 -18.67 25.33 6.48
N LEU A 17 -19.95 25.71 6.47
CA LEU A 17 -21.05 24.76 6.36
C LEU A 17 -21.09 24.10 4.98
N LEU A 18 -20.77 24.87 3.93
CA LEU A 18 -20.76 24.35 2.57
C LEU A 18 -19.62 23.34 2.37
N THR A 19 -18.38 23.69 2.75
CA THR A 19 -17.20 22.86 2.47
C THR A 19 -16.95 21.79 3.54
N GLY A 20 -17.32 22.05 4.80
CA GLY A 20 -17.18 21.10 5.91
C GLY A 20 -18.41 20.24 6.16
N GLY A 21 -19.59 20.63 5.65
CA GLY A 21 -20.84 19.89 5.83
C GLY A 21 -21.41 19.37 4.51
N VAL A 22 -21.90 20.28 3.67
CA VAL A 22 -22.61 19.91 2.42
C VAL A 22 -21.73 19.09 1.49
N TYR A 23 -20.49 19.52 1.26
CA TYR A 23 -19.56 18.85 0.36
C TYR A 23 -19.19 17.41 0.80
N PRO A 24 -18.71 17.14 2.03
CA PRO A 24 -18.38 15.78 2.44
C PRO A 24 -19.61 14.87 2.50
N LEU A 25 -20.78 15.37 2.91
CA LEU A 25 -22.00 14.57 2.93
C LEU A 25 -22.47 14.19 1.52
N LEU A 26 -22.47 15.16 0.59
CA LEU A 26 -22.87 14.91 -0.79
C LEU A 26 -21.93 13.92 -1.48
N THR A 27 -20.61 14.10 -1.33
CA THR A 27 -19.62 13.20 -1.91
C THR A 27 -19.68 11.79 -1.28
N THR A 28 -19.91 11.69 0.04
CA THR A 28 -20.11 10.40 0.72
C THR A 28 -21.36 9.69 0.21
N ALA A 29 -22.49 10.39 0.11
CA ALA A 29 -23.76 9.81 -0.34
C ALA A 29 -23.67 9.31 -1.79
N LEU A 30 -23.10 10.12 -2.69
CA LEU A 30 -22.89 9.73 -4.08
C LEU A 30 -21.89 8.59 -4.21
N GLY A 31 -20.81 8.61 -3.41
CA GLY A 31 -19.80 7.55 -3.37
C GLY A 31 -20.38 6.22 -2.93
N GLN A 32 -21.20 6.21 -1.88
CA GLN A 32 -21.87 4.99 -1.41
C GLN A 32 -22.95 4.50 -2.38
N TRP A 33 -23.65 5.40 -3.07
CA TRP A 33 -24.67 5.02 -4.05
C TRP A 33 -24.05 4.36 -5.29
N TRP A 34 -23.05 4.99 -5.89
CA TRP A 34 -22.49 4.51 -7.17
C TRP A 34 -21.35 3.51 -7.00
N PHE A 35 -20.53 3.64 -5.96
CA PHE A 35 -19.30 2.86 -5.77
C PHE A 35 -19.13 2.36 -4.32
N PRO A 36 -20.10 1.60 -3.78
CA PRO A 36 -20.09 1.19 -2.38
C PRO A 36 -18.83 0.39 -2.01
N TRP A 37 -18.35 -0.51 -2.88
CA TRP A 37 -17.16 -1.31 -2.56
C TRP A 37 -15.89 -0.45 -2.43
N GLN A 38 -15.69 0.50 -3.35
CA GLN A 38 -14.54 1.39 -3.35
C GLN A 38 -14.63 2.42 -2.21
N ALA A 39 -15.81 3.00 -1.99
CA ALA A 39 -16.07 3.97 -0.92
C ALA A 39 -15.82 3.39 0.48
N ASN A 40 -16.04 2.07 0.65
CA ASN A 40 -15.75 1.35 1.88
C ASN A 40 -14.32 0.75 1.92
N GLY A 41 -13.41 1.22 1.08
CA GLY A 41 -11.99 0.85 1.15
C GLY A 41 -11.60 -0.42 0.39
N SER A 42 -12.45 -0.91 -0.52
CA SER A 42 -12.13 -2.02 -1.42
C SER A 42 -11.70 -3.30 -0.69
N LEU A 43 -12.39 -3.63 0.39
CA LEU A 43 -12.04 -4.74 1.29
C LEU A 43 -12.22 -6.11 0.61
N ILE A 44 -11.29 -7.01 0.88
CA ILE A 44 -11.31 -8.40 0.44
C ILE A 44 -11.71 -9.28 1.62
N HIS A 45 -12.82 -10.00 1.46
CA HIS A 45 -13.35 -10.92 2.45
C HIS A 45 -13.11 -12.36 2.02
N LYS A 46 -12.69 -13.20 2.96
CA LYS A 46 -12.64 -14.65 2.77
C LYS A 46 -13.15 -15.32 4.03
N ASP A 47 -14.16 -16.19 3.88
CA ASP A 47 -14.79 -16.91 4.98
C ASP A 47 -15.35 -15.96 6.06
N ASN A 48 -15.96 -14.84 5.64
CA ASN A 48 -16.47 -13.77 6.50
C ASN A 48 -15.41 -13.05 7.36
N VAL A 49 -14.12 -13.26 7.06
CA VAL A 49 -12.99 -12.57 7.70
C VAL A 49 -12.40 -11.57 6.72
N ILE A 50 -12.17 -10.34 7.19
CA ILE A 50 -11.46 -9.31 6.42
C ILE A 50 -10.00 -9.73 6.31
N ARG A 51 -9.55 -10.00 5.08
CA ARG A 51 -8.15 -10.36 4.81
C ARG A 51 -7.29 -9.15 4.47
N GLY A 52 -7.90 -8.02 4.13
CA GLY A 52 -7.22 -6.78 3.78
C GLY A 52 -8.03 -5.97 2.78
N SER A 53 -7.35 -5.08 2.07
CA SER A 53 -7.91 -4.30 0.96
C SER A 53 -7.13 -4.59 -0.32
N ALA A 54 -7.79 -4.53 -1.47
CA ALA A 54 -7.12 -4.58 -2.77
C ALA A 54 -6.06 -3.48 -2.96
N LEU A 55 -6.16 -2.43 -2.16
CA LEU A 55 -5.34 -1.24 -2.20
C LEU A 55 -4.16 -1.28 -1.20
N ILE A 56 -4.26 -2.10 -0.14
CA ILE A 56 -3.24 -2.14 0.92
C ILE A 56 -2.38 -3.40 0.79
N GLY A 57 -1.09 -3.20 0.57
CA GLY A 57 -0.09 -4.27 0.61
C GLY A 57 0.17 -4.76 2.04
N GLN A 58 0.58 -6.02 2.17
CA GLN A 58 0.93 -6.63 3.44
C GLN A 58 2.38 -7.12 3.43
N SER A 59 2.97 -7.23 4.62
CA SER A 59 4.29 -7.80 4.78
C SER A 59 4.25 -9.32 4.58
N PHE A 60 4.63 -9.76 3.38
CA PHE A 60 4.78 -11.19 3.06
C PHE A 60 6.24 -11.63 3.21
N THR A 61 6.51 -12.44 4.23
CA THR A 61 7.85 -12.98 4.54
C THR A 61 7.95 -14.49 4.32
N ALA A 62 6.81 -15.19 4.20
CA ALA A 62 6.77 -16.64 4.05
C ALA A 62 7.11 -17.08 2.62
N ALA A 63 7.77 -18.25 2.53
CA ALA A 63 8.09 -18.93 1.28
C ALA A 63 6.82 -19.19 0.44
N GLY A 64 6.87 -18.85 -0.86
CA GLY A 64 5.78 -19.13 -1.81
C GLY A 64 4.81 -17.98 -2.06
N TYR A 65 4.91 -16.89 -1.29
CA TYR A 65 4.26 -15.62 -1.61
C TYR A 65 5.18 -14.73 -2.43
N PHE A 66 4.59 -13.77 -3.15
CA PHE A 66 5.35 -12.71 -3.78
C PHE A 66 5.80 -11.71 -2.72
N HIS A 67 7.10 -11.43 -2.68
CA HIS A 67 7.64 -10.40 -1.79
C HIS A 67 7.38 -9.01 -2.39
N GLY A 68 6.69 -8.16 -1.63
CA GLY A 68 6.45 -6.77 -1.98
C GLY A 68 7.70 -5.90 -1.88
N ARG A 69 7.54 -4.60 -2.15
CA ARG A 69 8.63 -3.62 -1.95
C ARG A 69 8.95 -3.50 -0.45
N PRO A 70 10.20 -3.23 -0.06
CA PRO A 70 10.52 -2.89 1.32
C PRO A 70 9.67 -1.69 1.76
N SER A 71 9.02 -1.82 2.91
CA SER A 71 8.27 -0.74 3.55
C SER A 71 9.10 -0.22 4.73
N ALA A 72 9.23 1.10 4.82
CA ALA A 72 10.00 1.81 5.85
C ALA A 72 9.07 2.50 6.86
N THR A 73 7.86 1.98 7.04
CA THR A 73 6.90 2.49 8.01
C THR A 73 7.40 2.32 9.44
N ALA A 74 6.91 3.18 10.35
CA ALA A 74 7.28 3.11 11.76
C ALA A 74 6.83 1.78 12.41
N ASP A 75 7.66 1.31 13.35
CA ASP A 75 7.55 0.09 14.17
C ASP A 75 7.59 -1.24 13.39
N THR A 76 6.73 -1.41 12.39
CA THR A 76 6.63 -2.64 11.59
C THR A 76 6.46 -2.32 10.10
N PRO A 77 6.98 -3.15 9.18
CA PRO A 77 6.78 -2.96 7.75
C PRO A 77 5.29 -3.06 7.36
N TYR A 78 4.84 -2.22 6.44
CA TYR A 78 3.45 -2.16 5.95
C TYR A 78 2.43 -1.79 7.03
N ASN A 79 2.82 -0.97 8.01
CA ASN A 79 1.91 -0.50 9.05
C ASN A 79 0.94 0.56 8.49
N PRO A 80 -0.39 0.30 8.43
CA PRO A 80 -1.36 1.26 7.89
C PRO A 80 -1.59 2.47 8.80
N LEU A 81 -1.18 2.42 10.07
CA LEU A 81 -1.28 3.54 11.01
C LEU A 81 -0.09 4.51 10.88
N ALA A 82 1.00 4.07 10.25
CA ALA A 82 2.18 4.87 10.01
C ALA A 82 2.45 4.96 8.50
N SER A 83 1.93 6.01 7.86
CA SER A 83 2.18 6.25 6.44
C SER A 83 3.42 7.13 6.26
N GLY A 84 4.57 6.51 5.99
CA GLY A 84 5.83 7.23 5.77
C GLY A 84 6.85 6.42 4.98
N GLY A 85 7.72 7.14 4.26
CA GLY A 85 8.78 6.57 3.44
C GLY A 85 10.16 6.65 4.08
N SER A 86 11.13 5.95 3.46
CA SER A 86 12.54 6.08 3.82
C SER A 86 13.07 7.44 3.34
N ASN A 87 13.25 8.39 4.26
CA ASN A 87 13.77 9.73 3.96
C ASN A 87 15.32 9.79 3.96
N LEU A 88 15.98 8.73 3.51
CA LEU A 88 17.45 8.68 3.39
C LEU A 88 17.88 9.24 2.03
N ALA A 89 18.82 10.18 2.04
CA ALA A 89 19.39 10.74 0.81
C ALA A 89 20.33 9.74 0.11
N ALA A 90 20.54 9.91 -1.19
CA ALA A 90 21.46 9.09 -1.98
C ALA A 90 22.92 9.17 -1.50
N SER A 91 23.32 10.26 -0.86
CA SER A 91 24.64 10.44 -0.27
C SER A 91 24.78 9.83 1.13
N ASN A 92 23.71 9.29 1.71
CA ASN A 92 23.76 8.70 3.04
C ASN A 92 24.31 7.26 2.98
N PRO A 93 25.47 6.96 3.60
CA PRO A 93 26.06 5.62 3.58
C PRO A 93 25.16 4.54 4.23
N GLU A 94 24.24 4.92 5.10
CA GLU A 94 23.27 3.99 5.69
C GLU A 94 22.34 3.40 4.63
N LEU A 95 21.96 4.19 3.62
CA LEU A 95 21.11 3.70 2.52
C LEU A 95 21.83 2.60 1.74
N ASP A 96 23.11 2.79 1.44
CA ASP A 96 23.93 1.80 0.73
C ASP A 96 24.03 0.49 1.54
N ALA A 97 24.27 0.60 2.85
CA ALA A 97 24.31 -0.56 3.74
C ALA A 97 22.98 -1.32 3.74
N GLN A 98 21.85 -0.62 3.81
CA GLN A 98 20.53 -1.24 3.75
C GLN A 98 20.25 -1.89 2.39
N ILE A 99 20.67 -1.28 1.29
CA ILE A 99 20.52 -1.86 -0.06
C ILE A 99 21.35 -3.14 -0.19
N GLN A 100 22.63 -3.11 0.21
CA GLN A 100 23.51 -4.27 0.13
C GLN A 100 22.98 -5.44 0.96
N SER A 101 22.51 -5.18 2.18
CA SER A 101 21.88 -6.18 3.05
C SER A 101 20.66 -6.83 2.38
N ARG A 102 19.76 -6.02 1.80
CA ARG A 102 18.55 -6.52 1.11
C ARG A 102 18.91 -7.33 -0.15
N VAL A 103 19.90 -6.90 -0.92
CA VAL A 103 20.37 -7.63 -2.11
C VAL A 103 20.96 -8.98 -1.71
N ALA A 104 21.75 -9.04 -0.64
CA ALA A 104 22.32 -10.29 -0.13
C ALA A 104 21.22 -11.26 0.33
N ALA A 105 20.25 -10.78 1.11
CA ALA A 105 19.12 -11.59 1.59
C ALA A 105 18.29 -12.17 0.42
N LEU A 106 17.92 -11.34 -0.56
CA LEU A 106 17.14 -11.78 -1.72
C LEU A 106 17.89 -12.81 -2.58
N ARG A 107 19.22 -12.66 -2.75
CA ARG A 107 20.03 -13.64 -3.47
C ARG A 107 20.11 -14.96 -2.72
N ALA A 108 20.30 -14.93 -1.41
CA ALA A 108 20.33 -16.12 -0.58
C ALA A 108 19.00 -16.89 -0.63
N ASP A 109 17.88 -16.17 -0.51
CA ASP A 109 16.54 -16.76 -0.63
C ASP A 109 16.32 -17.39 -2.01
N TYR A 110 16.68 -16.68 -3.09
CA TYR A 110 16.58 -17.23 -4.45
C TYR A 110 17.38 -18.52 -4.63
N LEU A 111 18.64 -18.54 -4.17
CA LEU A 111 19.49 -19.74 -4.25
C LEU A 111 18.93 -20.90 -3.45
N LYS A 112 18.36 -20.64 -2.27
CA LYS A 112 17.70 -21.66 -1.44
C LYS A 112 16.56 -22.34 -2.21
N TYR A 113 15.70 -21.58 -2.86
CA TYR A 113 14.56 -22.14 -3.61
C TYR A 113 14.96 -22.77 -4.96
N ASP A 114 15.95 -22.21 -5.67
CA ASP A 114 16.44 -22.82 -6.92
C ASP A 114 17.07 -24.19 -6.67
N ASN A 115 17.85 -24.33 -5.59
CA ASN A 115 18.44 -25.61 -5.21
C ASN A 115 17.36 -26.64 -4.85
N ILE A 116 16.29 -26.26 -4.15
CA ILE A 116 15.17 -27.16 -3.85
C ILE A 116 14.44 -27.60 -5.14
N ALA A 117 14.25 -26.67 -6.10
CA ALA A 117 13.60 -26.98 -7.36
C ALA A 117 14.42 -27.93 -8.27
N ARG A 118 15.75 -27.93 -8.15
CA ARG A 118 16.62 -28.86 -8.88
C ARG A 118 16.55 -30.30 -8.38
N TYR A 119 16.20 -30.52 -7.11
CA TYR A 119 16.11 -31.85 -6.50
C TYR A 119 14.67 -32.34 -6.28
N ALA A 120 13.65 -31.54 -6.64
CA ALA A 120 12.26 -31.95 -6.54
C ALA A 120 11.87 -32.90 -7.69
N PRO A 121 11.20 -34.05 -7.42
CA PRO A 121 10.68 -34.91 -8.49
C PRO A 121 9.71 -34.11 -9.36
N LEU A 122 9.79 -34.32 -10.68
CA LEU A 122 9.02 -33.63 -11.72
C LEU A 122 7.50 -33.81 -11.54
N THR A 123 6.91 -33.11 -10.58
CA THR A 123 5.47 -33.05 -10.39
C THR A 123 4.88 -31.98 -11.32
N PRO A 124 3.72 -32.20 -11.97
CA PRO A 124 3.21 -31.28 -12.99
C PRO A 124 2.69 -29.94 -12.46
N ARG A 125 2.68 -29.72 -11.14
CA ARG A 125 2.40 -28.41 -10.57
C ARG A 125 3.64 -27.55 -10.68
N ARG A 126 3.84 -27.01 -11.89
CA ARG A 126 4.73 -25.88 -12.14
C ARG A 126 4.47 -24.81 -11.08
N VAL A 127 5.31 -24.76 -10.03
CA VAL A 127 5.74 -23.48 -9.48
C VAL A 127 6.12 -22.67 -10.70
N PRO A 128 5.45 -21.53 -10.98
CA PRO A 128 5.80 -20.74 -12.13
C PRO A 128 7.29 -20.47 -12.01
N ARG A 129 8.08 -21.03 -12.95
CA ARG A 129 9.51 -20.73 -13.08
C ARG A 129 9.59 -19.23 -12.88
N PHE A 130 10.44 -18.75 -11.97
CA PHE A 130 10.66 -17.35 -11.54
C PHE A 130 11.02 -16.37 -12.69
N ARG A 131 10.72 -16.77 -13.93
CA ARG A 131 10.67 -16.05 -15.19
C ARG A 131 9.25 -15.52 -15.50
N LEU A 132 8.38 -15.30 -14.52
CA LEU A 132 7.25 -14.39 -14.71
C LEU A 132 7.71 -12.97 -14.34
N SER A 133 8.27 -12.32 -15.37
CA SER A 133 8.29 -10.88 -15.55
C SER A 133 8.61 -10.03 -14.31
N TRP A 134 9.90 -9.78 -14.09
CA TRP A 134 10.41 -8.56 -13.43
C TRP A 134 9.93 -7.23 -14.07
N ARG A 135 9.06 -7.31 -15.10
CA ARG A 135 8.73 -6.25 -16.04
C ARG A 135 7.25 -6.28 -16.45
N ARG A 136 6.31 -6.43 -15.51
CA ARG A 136 4.92 -5.95 -15.67
C ARG A 136 4.32 -5.55 -14.32
N PRO A 137 4.51 -4.30 -13.86
CA PRO A 137 3.64 -3.74 -12.85
C PRO A 137 2.31 -3.43 -13.55
N ARG A 138 1.35 -4.36 -13.50
CA ARG A 138 -0.04 -4.07 -13.93
C ARG A 138 -1.09 -4.37 -12.86
N GLN A 139 -0.68 -4.68 -11.63
CA GLN A 139 -1.61 -4.91 -10.51
C GLN A 139 -1.19 -4.27 -9.18
N ALA A 140 -0.08 -3.51 -9.14
CA ALA A 140 0.23 -2.66 -7.99
C ALA A 140 -0.30 -1.25 -8.30
N GLY A 141 -1.61 -1.09 -8.09
CA GLY A 141 -2.24 0.22 -8.10
C GLY A 141 -1.51 1.14 -7.12
N TRP A 142 -0.99 2.23 -7.66
CA TRP A 142 -0.83 3.55 -7.05
C TRP A 142 -1.18 3.69 -5.56
N ILE A 143 -0.42 3.09 -4.64
CA ILE A 143 -0.45 3.51 -3.25
C ILE A 143 0.97 3.69 -2.76
N ILE A 144 1.28 4.98 -2.64
CA ILE A 144 2.39 5.55 -1.92
C ILE A 144 2.20 5.16 -0.45
N ILE A 145 3.20 4.53 0.14
CA ILE A 145 3.51 4.72 1.55
C ILE A 145 4.80 5.54 1.59
#